data_AF-A0A6A4UEI5-F1
#
_entry.id   AF-A0A6A4UEI5-F1
#
_cell.length_a   1.000
_cell.length_b   1.000
_cell.length_c   1.000
_cell.angle_alpha   90.00
_cell.angle_beta   90.00
_cell.angle_gamma   90.00
#
_symmetry.space_group_name_H-M   'P 1'
#
loop_
_entity.id
_entity.type
_entity.pdbx_description
1 polymer ?
#
loop_
_entity_poly.entity_id
_entity_poly.type
_entity_poly.pdbx_seq_one_letter_code
_entity_poly.pdbx_strand_id
1 'polypeptide(L)'
;MPELAQLLPMVALLVVIGGIAGVVAGLLGVGGGIVLVPAFFYAFSSLGYGGPQLMQICVATSLATIVVTSPRSVLSHHKKGAVDWQMLRDWGPYIVVGALAGTLLASQVKSVVLQVVFGVLAGLAGLYMAFGKSSWRLGAALPGQPARGGMATVLAFFSAMMGIGGGTFGVVRGAVDEPLFRADPPGGGDGGGVWRADRGACGAGVSVPADPERAALHLGGGQSAGVSGGDWLDHADHALGREAGACDGPEAAEAGVCDIHHAGRAEYAAQGGGMVGWRRIGFDPAIATWAAAARRAAVPALGGEVLRCGGTWAVGLDLLANGPDGAVAGAAFPWQAVGLQPVPLHPGQLSAVYPGYPQPSPDETEAAYRFRLNRDSAHLDGLLAVGPEKRRMVKEPHAWILGLPLNECSAGASPLVVWEGSHRIIRAALEKRFAGQAGDWSEVDLTEAYTAARAEVFKTCLRRELPGRPGEAVWLHRLLIHGVAPWQAGAEAPAEGRVVAYFRPLLASVRDWVSLP
;
A
#
# COMPACT_ATOMS: atom_id res chain seq x y z
N MET A 1 37.95 40.72 8.34
CA MET A 1 36.65 40.03 8.21
C MET A 1 36.58 39.47 6.80
N PRO A 2 36.14 38.22 6.58
CA PRO A 2 35.95 37.73 5.21
C PRO A 2 35.05 38.70 4.45
N GLU A 3 35.40 39.03 3.22
CA GLU A 3 34.58 39.95 2.43
C GLU A 3 33.20 39.35 2.19
N LEU A 4 32.15 40.18 2.18
CA LEU A 4 30.77 39.75 1.90
C LEU A 4 30.67 38.99 0.56
N ALA A 5 31.54 39.34 -0.40
CA ALA A 5 31.69 38.68 -1.69
C ALA A 5 32.12 37.20 -1.59
N GLN A 6 32.79 36.79 -0.52
CA GLN A 6 33.20 35.40 -0.26
C GLN A 6 32.17 34.63 0.56
N LEU A 7 31.43 35.31 1.44
CA LEU A 7 30.41 34.70 2.29
C LEU A 7 29.16 34.30 1.50
N LEU A 8 28.71 35.12 0.55
CA LEU A 8 27.52 34.87 -0.26
C LEU A 8 27.61 33.55 -1.08
N PRO A 9 28.69 33.30 -1.85
CA PRO A 9 28.88 32.04 -2.56
C PRO A 9 28.95 30.83 -1.62
N MET A 10 29.59 30.98 -0.46
CA MET A 10 29.68 29.91 0.54
C MET A 10 28.31 29.55 1.10
N VAL A 11 27.48 30.54 1.47
CA VAL A 11 26.11 30.31 1.92
C VAL A 11 25.28 29.66 0.82
N ALA A 12 25.37 30.15 -0.42
CA ALA A 12 24.68 29.55 -1.56
C ALA A 12 25.08 28.09 -1.77
N LEU A 13 26.39 27.79 -1.72
CA LEU A 13 26.91 26.43 -1.85
C LEU A 13 26.40 25.51 -0.72
N LEU A 14 26.41 25.98 0.53
CA LEU A 14 25.89 25.21 1.68
C LEU A 14 24.39 24.96 1.58
N VAL A 15 23.62 25.92 1.07
CA VAL A 15 22.18 25.75 0.82
C VAL A 15 21.93 24.68 -0.25
N VAL A 16 22.69 24.71 -1.36
CA VAL A 16 22.58 23.70 -2.42
C VAL A 16 22.97 22.32 -1.92
N ILE A 17 24.11 22.21 -1.24
CA ILE A 17 24.58 20.95 -0.62
C ILE A 17 23.53 20.42 0.36
N GLY A 18 23.00 21.28 1.24
CA GLY A 18 21.98 20.91 2.21
C GLY A 18 20.67 20.48 1.56
N GLY A 19 20.24 21.14 0.49
CA GLY A 19 19.06 20.79 -0.29
C GLY A 19 19.20 19.41 -0.96
N ILE A 20 20.30 19.17 -1.68
CA ILE A 20 20.59 17.88 -2.32
C ILE A 20 20.69 16.78 -1.26
N ALA A 21 21.46 17.01 -0.19
CA ALA A 21 21.61 16.05 0.88
C ALA A 21 20.28 15.74 1.58
N GLY A 22 19.40 16.73 1.74
CA GLY A 22 18.06 16.55 2.30
C GLY A 22 17.17 15.66 1.43
N VAL A 23 17.16 15.88 0.11
CA VAL A 23 16.43 15.04 -0.85
C VAL A 23 16.98 13.60 -0.83
N VAL A 24 18.31 13.43 -0.93
CA VAL A 24 18.95 12.11 -0.90
C VAL A 24 18.72 11.39 0.43
N ALA A 25 18.80 12.11 1.55
CA ALA A 25 18.50 11.56 2.87
C ALA A 25 17.04 11.11 2.98
N GLY A 26 16.11 11.86 2.40
CA GLY A 26 14.68 11.49 2.36
C GLY A 26 14.38 10.28 1.49
N LEU A 27 15.08 10.13 0.35
CA LEU A 27 14.90 9.00 -0.58
C LEU A 27 15.55 7.70 -0.08
N LEU A 28 16.76 7.79 0.47
CA LEU A 28 17.55 6.62 0.87
C LEU A 28 17.34 6.24 2.35
N GLY A 29 16.88 7.17 3.18
CA GLY A 29 16.67 6.95 4.61
C GLY A 29 17.95 6.77 5.43
N VAL A 30 19.14 7.00 4.86
CA VAL A 30 20.46 6.75 5.49
C VAL A 30 20.95 7.91 6.38
N GLY A 31 20.23 9.05 6.37
CA GLY A 31 20.69 10.29 6.98
C GLY A 31 21.74 10.97 6.08
N GLY A 32 21.64 12.30 5.91
CA GLY A 32 22.38 13.03 4.87
C GLY A 32 23.91 12.99 4.96
N GLY A 33 24.49 12.40 6.00
CA GLY A 33 25.93 12.38 6.27
C GLY A 33 26.79 11.78 5.16
N ILE A 34 26.30 10.77 4.44
CA ILE A 34 27.03 10.21 3.27
C ILE A 34 27.29 11.28 2.21
N VAL A 35 26.38 12.24 2.06
CA VAL A 35 26.50 13.35 1.11
C VAL A 35 27.15 14.57 1.76
N LEU A 36 26.73 14.93 2.98
CA LEU A 36 27.16 16.13 3.68
C LEU A 36 28.65 16.10 4.02
N VAL A 37 29.17 14.99 4.55
CA VAL A 37 30.55 14.92 5.02
C VAL A 37 31.58 15.13 3.90
N PRO A 38 31.52 14.42 2.75
CA PRO A 38 32.42 14.69 1.64
C PRO A 38 32.18 16.07 1.02
N ALA A 39 30.92 16.52 0.92
CA ALA A 39 30.62 17.85 0.38
C ALA A 39 31.22 18.97 1.23
N PHE A 40 31.12 18.88 2.56
CA PHE A 40 31.79 19.79 3.49
C PHE A 40 33.30 19.68 3.40
N PHE A 41 33.84 18.47 3.30
CA PHE A 41 35.28 18.25 3.19
C PHE A 41 35.86 18.97 1.97
N TYR A 42 35.27 18.80 0.78
CA TYR A 42 35.73 19.46 -0.43
C TYR A 42 35.44 20.96 -0.41
N ALA A 43 34.28 21.40 0.08
CA ALA A 43 33.94 22.81 0.19
C ALA A 43 34.93 23.55 1.11
N PHE A 44 35.12 23.06 2.34
CA PHE A 44 36.02 23.67 3.31
C PHE A 44 37.49 23.59 2.88
N SER A 45 37.92 22.50 2.24
CA SER A 45 39.26 22.39 1.66
C SER A 45 39.48 23.44 0.56
N SER A 46 38.52 23.60 -0.35
CA SER A 46 38.58 24.59 -1.44
C SER A 46 38.60 26.04 -0.95
N LEU A 47 37.98 26.30 0.21
CA LEU A 47 37.95 27.61 0.85
C LEU A 47 39.20 27.89 1.71
N GLY A 48 40.19 27.00 1.72
CA GLY A 48 41.44 27.18 2.44
C GLY A 48 41.37 26.83 3.93
N TYR A 49 40.28 26.21 4.41
CA TYR A 49 40.15 25.70 5.79
C TYR A 49 40.85 24.35 6.00
N GLY A 50 41.88 24.05 5.19
CA GLY A 50 42.70 22.86 5.33
C GLY A 50 43.41 22.86 6.69
N GLY A 51 43.13 21.87 7.53
CA GLY A 51 43.72 21.77 8.86
C GLY A 51 43.72 20.34 9.40
N PRO A 52 44.46 20.08 10.51
CA PRO A 52 44.60 18.73 11.09
C PRO A 52 43.27 18.11 11.52
N GLN A 53 42.26 18.93 11.84
CA GLN A 53 40.94 18.51 12.29
C GLN A 53 39.82 18.69 11.24
N LEU A 54 40.14 18.87 9.96
CA LEU A 54 39.14 19.18 8.94
C LEU A 54 38.01 18.13 8.87
N MET A 55 38.36 16.84 8.86
CA MET A 55 37.35 15.78 8.81
C MET A 55 36.47 15.75 10.08
N GLN A 56 37.03 16.04 11.26
CA GLN A 56 36.28 16.12 12.50
C GLN A 56 35.26 17.25 12.46
N ILE A 57 35.62 18.41 11.90
CA ILE A 57 34.69 19.54 11.72
C ILE A 57 33.56 19.14 10.77
N CYS A 58 33.87 18.45 9.66
CA CYS A 58 32.86 17.99 8.70
C CYS A 58 31.87 17.00 9.35
N VAL A 59 32.40 16.01 10.08
CA VAL A 59 31.62 15.01 10.82
C VAL A 59 30.75 15.66 11.88
N ALA A 60 31.30 16.56 12.70
CA ALA A 60 30.56 17.29 13.73
C ALA A 60 29.44 18.15 13.13
N THR A 61 29.72 18.86 12.03
CA THR A 61 28.73 19.68 11.33
C THR A 61 27.60 18.82 10.77
N SER A 62 27.92 17.66 10.17
CA SER A 62 26.90 16.71 9.71
C SER A 62 26.02 16.21 10.87
N LEU A 63 26.61 15.78 11.98
CA LEU A 63 25.86 15.33 13.15
C LEU A 63 24.95 16.43 13.72
N ALA A 64 25.42 17.68 13.77
CA ALA A 64 24.62 18.82 14.20
C ALA A 64 23.36 18.99 13.32
N THR A 65 23.48 18.82 12.00
CA THR A 65 22.30 18.85 11.11
C THR A 65 21.36 17.67 11.33
N ILE A 66 21.90 16.47 11.61
CA ILE A 66 21.10 15.26 11.90
C ILE A 66 20.32 15.42 13.21
N VAL A 67 20.90 16.04 14.25
CA VAL A 67 20.21 16.32 15.51
C VAL A 67 18.97 17.20 15.28
N VAL A 68 19.04 18.18 14.37
CA VAL A 68 17.91 19.08 14.06
C VAL A 68 16.87 18.42 13.16
N THR A 69 17.30 17.55 12.23
CA THR A 69 16.40 16.92 11.24
C THR A 69 15.71 15.67 11.78
N SER A 70 16.35 14.94 12.69
CA SER A 70 15.85 13.67 13.22
C SER A 70 14.52 13.73 13.97
N PRO A 71 14.17 14.77 14.78
CA PRO A 71 12.87 14.85 15.43
C PRO A 71 11.71 14.92 14.43
N ARG A 72 11.86 15.70 13.35
CA ARG A 72 10.86 15.78 12.27
C ARG A 72 10.69 14.45 11.56
N SER A 73 11.79 13.73 11.33
CA SER A 73 11.77 12.40 10.72
C SER A 73 11.03 11.39 11.62
N VAL A 74 11.43 11.28 12.89
CA VAL A 74 10.79 10.38 13.87
C VAL A 74 9.30 10.70 14.02
N LEU A 75 8.92 11.98 14.11
CA LEU A 75 7.52 12.38 14.23
C LEU A 75 6.69 11.99 12.99
N SER A 76 7.24 12.18 11.79
CA SER A 76 6.58 11.78 10.53
C SER A 76 6.36 10.27 10.45
N HIS A 77 7.37 9.48 10.84
CA HIS A 77 7.24 8.01 10.89
C HIS A 77 6.30 7.55 12.02
N HIS A 78 6.32 8.23 13.17
CA HIS A 78 5.43 7.90 14.29
C HIS A 78 3.96 8.12 13.93
N LYS A 79 3.64 9.23 13.24
CA LYS A 79 2.29 9.49 12.71
C LYS A 79 1.80 8.41 11.74
N LYS A 80 2.70 7.66 11.12
CA LYS A 80 2.39 6.55 10.21
C LYS A 80 2.36 5.18 10.91
N GLY A 81 2.42 5.15 12.24
CA GLY A 81 2.47 3.90 13.02
C GLY A 81 3.74 3.09 12.80
N ALA A 82 4.81 3.73 12.32
CA ALA A 82 5.98 3.07 11.76
C ALA A 82 7.21 3.07 12.69
N VAL A 83 7.04 3.47 13.96
CA VAL A 83 8.12 3.60 14.95
C VAL A 83 7.96 2.54 16.02
N ASP A 84 8.94 1.64 16.11
CA ASP A 84 9.07 0.61 17.14
C ASP A 84 9.73 1.24 18.40
N TRP A 85 8.89 1.67 19.35
CA TRP A 85 9.34 2.33 20.57
C TRP A 85 10.03 1.37 21.54
N GLN A 86 9.67 0.09 21.52
CA GLN A 86 10.30 -0.91 22.37
C GLN A 86 11.75 -1.12 21.95
N MET A 87 12.01 -1.24 20.65
CA MET A 87 13.37 -1.33 20.13
C MET A 87 14.19 -0.08 20.44
N LEU A 88 13.60 1.11 20.32
CA LEU A 88 14.31 2.35 20.67
C LEU A 88 14.72 2.38 22.14
N ARG A 89 13.86 1.86 23.04
CA ARG A 89 14.16 1.75 24.47
C ARG A 89 15.25 0.72 24.74
N ASP A 90 15.20 -0.42 24.05
CA ASP A 90 16.20 -1.49 24.19
C ASP A 90 17.58 -1.08 23.67
N TRP A 91 17.63 -0.30 22.58
CA TRP A 91 18.87 0.06 21.88
C TRP A 91 19.42 1.41 22.35
N GLY A 92 18.57 2.32 22.80
CA GLY A 92 18.93 3.69 23.17
C GLY A 92 20.15 3.78 24.08
N PRO A 93 20.21 3.05 25.21
CA PRO A 93 21.37 3.09 26.10
C PRO A 93 22.68 2.65 25.41
N TYR A 94 22.63 1.59 24.61
CA TYR A 94 23.80 1.08 23.88
C TYR A 94 24.25 2.02 22.75
N ILE A 95 23.30 2.67 22.07
CA ILE A 95 23.58 3.70 21.06
C ILE A 95 24.30 4.89 21.71
N VAL A 96 23.85 5.34 22.88
CA VAL A 96 24.50 6.43 23.61
C VAL A 96 25.94 6.06 23.96
N VAL A 97 26.18 4.86 24.50
CA VAL A 97 27.53 4.38 24.84
C VAL A 97 28.41 4.33 23.60
N GLY A 98 27.92 3.76 22.50
CA GLY A 98 28.66 3.66 21.24
C GLY A 98 28.98 5.03 20.64
N ALA A 99 28.00 5.93 20.59
CA ALA A 99 28.17 7.27 20.04
C ALA A 99 29.17 8.11 20.86
N LEU A 100 29.13 8.02 22.19
CA LEU A 100 30.11 8.68 23.07
C LEU A 100 31.51 8.15 22.82
N ALA A 101 31.69 6.82 22.81
CA ALA A 101 32.98 6.20 22.53
C ALA A 101 33.52 6.59 21.14
N GLY A 102 32.66 6.58 20.11
CA GLY A 102 33.01 6.95 18.74
C GLY A 102 33.42 8.42 18.63
N THR A 103 32.68 9.31 19.28
CA THR A 103 32.98 10.76 19.30
C THR A 103 34.29 11.05 20.03
N LEU A 104 34.52 10.41 21.19
CA LEU A 104 35.77 10.54 21.95
C LEU A 104 36.96 10.09 21.10
N LEU A 105 36.88 8.92 20.46
CA LEU A 105 37.96 8.45 19.60
C LEU A 105 38.16 9.34 18.38
N ALA A 106 37.07 9.76 17.71
CA ALA A 106 37.12 10.64 16.54
C ALA A 106 37.85 11.95 16.83
N SER A 107 37.74 12.49 18.06
CA SER A 107 38.43 13.71 18.45
C SER A 107 39.95 13.54 18.67
N GLN A 108 40.42 12.31 18.88
CA GLN A 108 41.83 12.01 19.14
C GLN A 108 42.60 11.49 17.92
N VAL A 109 41.90 10.99 16.90
CA VAL A 109 42.54 10.45 15.68
C VAL A 109 42.84 11.55 14.66
N LYS A 110 43.82 11.32 13.78
CA LYS A 110 44.15 12.24 12.68
C LYS A 110 43.03 12.25 11.63
N SER A 111 42.80 13.40 10.98
CA SER A 111 41.80 13.54 9.90
C SER A 111 41.94 12.46 8.81
N VAL A 112 43.17 12.08 8.44
CA VAL A 112 43.43 11.03 7.44
C VAL A 112 42.85 9.66 7.86
N VAL A 113 42.95 9.31 9.14
CA VAL A 113 42.38 8.05 9.65
C VAL A 113 40.86 8.06 9.51
N LEU A 114 40.23 9.19 9.85
CA LEU A 114 38.79 9.35 9.77
C LEU A 114 38.29 9.34 8.31
N GLN A 115 39.07 9.89 7.36
CA GLN A 115 38.81 9.78 5.92
C GLN A 115 38.90 8.34 5.42
N VAL A 116 39.92 7.57 5.84
CA VAL A 116 40.06 6.15 5.45
C VAL A 116 38.90 5.33 6.02
N VAL A 117 38.54 5.52 7.29
CA VAL A 117 37.40 4.86 7.93
C VAL A 117 36.10 5.16 7.16
N PHE A 118 35.85 6.45 6.87
CA PHE A 118 34.69 6.86 6.09
C PHE A 118 34.69 6.22 4.70
N GLY A 119 35.80 6.31 3.96
CA GLY A 119 35.91 5.80 2.59
C GLY A 119 35.72 4.29 2.49
N VAL A 120 36.32 3.53 3.43
CA VAL A 120 36.15 2.06 3.49
C VAL A 120 34.70 1.70 3.81
N LEU A 121 34.11 2.28 4.85
CA LEU A 121 32.75 1.93 5.27
C LEU A 121 31.69 2.39 4.27
N ALA A 122 31.79 3.61 3.74
CA ALA A 122 30.91 4.11 2.69
C ALA A 122 31.08 3.30 1.39
N GLY A 123 32.31 2.92 1.04
CA GLY A 123 32.60 2.06 -0.10
C GLY A 123 31.97 0.67 0.05
N LEU A 124 32.12 0.03 1.22
CA LEU A 124 31.46 -1.25 1.52
C LEU A 124 29.93 -1.15 1.47
N ALA A 125 29.36 -0.08 2.04
CA ALA A 125 27.92 0.16 1.97
C ALA A 125 27.45 0.37 0.53
N GLY A 126 28.18 1.15 -0.28
CA GLY A 126 27.90 1.36 -1.70
C GLY A 126 28.00 0.07 -2.52
N LEU A 127 29.03 -0.74 -2.29
CA LEU A 127 29.18 -2.05 -2.93
C LEU A 127 28.04 -3.00 -2.54
N TYR A 128 27.63 -3.00 -1.27
CA TYR A 128 26.48 -3.78 -0.82
C TYR A 128 25.18 -3.31 -1.47
N MET A 129 24.98 -2.01 -1.64
CA MET A 129 23.79 -1.49 -2.34
C MET A 129 23.80 -1.79 -3.84
N ALA A 130 24.98 -1.80 -4.47
CA ALA A 130 25.13 -2.06 -5.91
C ALA A 130 25.03 -3.54 -6.27
N PHE A 131 25.61 -4.43 -5.44
CA PHE A 131 25.78 -5.85 -5.76
C PHE A 131 25.10 -6.80 -4.76
N GLY A 132 24.57 -6.28 -3.64
CA GLY A 132 23.94 -7.07 -2.60
C GLY A 132 22.67 -7.74 -3.11
N LYS A 133 22.63 -9.06 -3.04
CA LYS A 133 21.45 -9.86 -3.37
C LYS A 133 20.55 -10.00 -2.14
N SER A 134 19.24 -10.05 -2.34
CA SER A 134 18.25 -10.28 -1.27
C SER A 134 18.42 -11.63 -0.54
N SER A 135 19.14 -12.57 -1.15
CA SER A 135 19.52 -13.85 -0.55
C SER A 135 20.68 -13.76 0.44
N TRP A 136 21.41 -12.65 0.49
CA TRP A 136 22.51 -12.46 1.43
C TRP A 136 21.94 -12.09 2.80
N ARG A 137 21.71 -13.11 3.63
CA ARG A 137 21.19 -12.99 4.99
C ARG A 137 22.18 -13.62 5.97
N LEU A 138 22.49 -12.89 7.05
CA LEU A 138 23.37 -13.30 8.13
C LEU A 138 22.65 -14.17 9.17
N GLY A 139 21.30 -14.16 9.19
CA GLY A 139 20.50 -14.97 10.10
C GLY A 139 19.00 -14.70 10.03
N ALA A 140 18.22 -15.59 10.65
CA ALA A 140 16.76 -15.55 10.65
C ALA A 140 16.15 -14.52 11.63
N ALA A 141 16.92 -14.09 12.64
CA ALA A 141 16.48 -13.11 13.63
C ALA A 141 17.68 -12.30 14.13
N LEU A 142 17.41 -11.14 14.73
CA LEU A 142 18.41 -10.42 15.51
C LEU A 142 18.83 -11.29 16.71
N PRO A 143 20.13 -11.29 17.09
CA PRO A 143 20.57 -12.03 18.26
C PRO A 143 19.87 -11.51 19.53
N GLY A 144 19.70 -12.37 20.53
CA GLY A 144 19.19 -11.98 21.84
C GLY A 144 20.10 -10.99 22.57
N GLN A 145 19.63 -10.43 23.68
CA GLN A 145 20.51 -9.71 24.59
C GLN A 145 21.49 -10.72 25.24
N PRO A 146 22.78 -10.37 25.42
CA PRO A 146 23.39 -9.04 25.30
C PRO A 146 23.96 -8.69 23.90
N ALA A 147 23.99 -9.64 22.97
CA ALA A 147 24.61 -9.46 21.67
C ALA A 147 23.93 -8.37 20.82
N ARG A 148 22.61 -8.20 20.96
CA ARG A 148 21.85 -7.10 20.34
C ARG A 148 22.35 -5.72 20.77
N GLY A 149 22.57 -5.53 22.07
CA GLY A 149 23.16 -4.32 22.63
C GLY A 149 24.59 -4.08 22.14
N GLY A 150 25.42 -5.12 22.08
CA GLY A 150 26.76 -5.04 21.51
C GLY A 150 26.77 -4.53 20.07
N MET A 151 25.87 -5.05 19.23
CA MET A 151 25.71 -4.59 17.85
C MET A 151 25.26 -3.13 17.79
N ALA A 152 24.29 -2.71 18.62
CA ALA A 152 23.84 -1.31 18.69
C ALA A 152 25.00 -0.36 19.03
N THR A 153 25.86 -0.75 19.98
CA THR A 153 27.06 0.02 20.36
C THR A 153 28.04 0.15 19.20
N VAL A 154 28.37 -0.95 18.51
CA VAL A 154 29.31 -0.94 17.38
C VAL A 154 28.79 -0.07 16.24
N LEU A 155 27.49 -0.18 15.93
CA LEU A 155 26.86 0.63 14.89
C LEU A 155 26.88 2.12 15.24
N ALA A 156 26.50 2.48 16.46
CA ALA A 156 26.51 3.87 16.90
C ALA A 156 27.93 4.45 16.94
N PHE A 157 28.92 3.65 17.34
CA PHE A 157 30.33 4.03 17.34
C PHE A 157 30.82 4.45 15.94
N PHE A 158 30.64 3.58 14.94
CA PHE A 158 31.05 3.91 13.57
C PHE A 158 30.16 5.00 12.94
N SER A 159 28.87 5.04 13.26
CA SER A 159 27.95 6.09 12.79
C SER A 159 28.40 7.47 13.25
N ALA A 160 28.79 7.61 14.52
CA ALA A 160 29.32 8.85 15.08
C ALA A 160 30.66 9.23 14.44
N MET A 161 31.57 8.27 14.24
CA MET A 161 32.86 8.52 13.57
C MET A 161 32.70 8.99 12.12
N MET A 162 31.70 8.47 11.40
CA MET A 162 31.44 8.85 10.01
C MET A 162 30.56 10.09 9.86
N GLY A 163 29.90 10.56 10.93
CA GLY A 163 28.93 11.64 10.85
C GLY A 163 27.66 11.29 10.07
N ILE A 164 27.29 10.01 10.05
CA ILE A 164 26.10 9.49 9.37
C ILE A 164 25.01 9.22 10.43
N GLY A 165 23.75 9.40 10.05
CA GLY A 165 22.61 9.20 10.95
C GLY A 165 22.26 7.72 11.11
N GLY A 166 21.35 7.41 12.04
CA GLY A 166 20.89 6.04 12.31
C GLY A 166 20.09 5.36 11.19
N GLY A 167 20.18 5.84 9.95
CA GLY A 167 19.57 5.20 8.78
C GLY A 167 20.34 3.97 8.29
N THR A 168 21.65 3.90 8.57
CA THR A 168 22.50 2.72 8.30
C THR A 168 22.00 1.46 9.01
N PHE A 169 21.19 1.62 10.07
CA PHE A 169 20.49 0.53 10.75
C PHE A 169 19.54 -0.21 9.81
N GLY A 170 18.93 0.45 8.82
CA GLY A 170 18.10 -0.20 7.81
C GLY A 170 18.88 -1.17 6.92
N VAL A 171 20.15 -0.86 6.64
CA VAL A 171 21.06 -1.72 5.85
C VAL A 171 21.44 -2.96 6.65
N VAL A 172 21.80 -2.79 7.93
CA VAL A 172 22.20 -3.90 8.81
C VAL A 172 21.02 -4.77 9.20
N ARG A 173 19.85 -4.17 9.48
CA ARG A 173 18.62 -4.92 9.71
C ARG A 173 18.17 -5.66 8.45
N GLY A 174 18.39 -5.11 7.26
CA GLY A 174 18.14 -5.82 6.00
C GLY A 174 19.01 -7.06 5.80
N ALA A 175 20.13 -7.20 6.52
CA ALA A 175 20.97 -8.39 6.51
C ALA A 175 20.45 -9.50 7.45
N VAL A 176 19.41 -9.25 8.25
CA VAL A 176 18.72 -10.25 9.09
C VAL A 176 17.24 -10.32 8.74
N ASP A 177 16.58 -11.45 8.94
CA ASP A 177 15.21 -11.69 8.48
C ASP A 177 14.11 -11.05 9.38
N GLU A 178 14.41 -9.92 10.04
CA GLU A 178 13.50 -9.23 10.96
C GLU A 178 12.78 -8.07 10.22
N PRO A 179 11.44 -7.96 10.32
CA PRO A 179 10.70 -6.88 9.68
C PRO A 179 11.16 -5.47 10.09
N LEU A 180 11.24 -4.57 9.11
CA LEU A 180 11.62 -3.17 9.32
C LEU A 180 10.56 -2.37 10.10
N PHE A 181 9.31 -2.85 10.14
CA PHE A 181 8.17 -2.21 10.80
C PHE A 181 7.43 -3.22 11.69
N ARG A 182 7.43 -2.97 13.00
CA ARG A 182 6.52 -3.58 13.97
C ARG A 182 5.36 -2.60 14.11
N ALA A 183 4.19 -2.93 13.58
CA ALA A 183 2.97 -2.26 13.99
C ALA A 183 2.58 -2.88 15.33
N ASP A 184 2.93 -2.23 16.44
CA ASP A 184 2.38 -2.62 17.73
C ASP A 184 0.91 -2.16 17.78
N PRO A 185 -0.04 -3.03 18.18
CA PRO A 185 -1.38 -2.60 18.51
C PRO A 185 -1.35 -1.76 19.81
N PRO A 186 -2.32 -0.86 20.04
CA PRO A 186 -2.44 -0.18 21.32
C PRO A 186 -2.90 -1.19 22.39
N GLY A 187 -1.95 -1.68 23.20
CA GLY A 187 -2.22 -2.27 24.52
C GLY A 187 -1.90 -3.77 24.68
N GLY A 188 -0.83 -4.05 25.45
CA GLY A 188 -0.78 -5.13 26.46
C GLY A 188 -0.43 -6.55 26.02
N GLY A 189 0.75 -7.01 26.42
CA GLY A 189 0.98 -8.39 26.89
C GLY A 189 1.67 -9.35 25.92
N ASP A 190 2.92 -9.66 26.26
CA ASP A 190 3.88 -10.60 25.68
C ASP A 190 3.35 -11.92 25.08
N GLY A 191 3.96 -12.33 23.96
CA GLY A 191 3.88 -13.69 23.42
C GLY A 191 4.44 -13.77 22.00
N GLY A 192 5.66 -14.29 21.85
CA GLY A 192 6.47 -14.22 20.63
C GLY A 192 5.84 -14.81 19.35
N GLY A 193 6.07 -14.14 18.23
CA GLY A 193 5.77 -14.61 16.88
C GLY A 193 6.39 -13.66 15.85
N VAL A 194 7.46 -14.11 15.20
CA VAL A 194 8.32 -13.36 14.27
C VAL A 194 7.69 -13.30 12.87
N TRP A 195 7.55 -12.11 12.27
CA TRP A 195 7.04 -11.94 10.90
C TRP A 195 7.90 -10.98 10.07
N ARG A 196 8.81 -11.58 9.30
CA ARG A 196 9.64 -11.11 8.18
C ARG A 196 9.10 -9.90 7.37
N ALA A 197 9.92 -8.88 7.11
CA ALA A 197 9.66 -7.87 6.06
C ALA A 197 10.93 -7.53 5.28
N ASP A 198 10.87 -7.59 3.94
CA ASP A 198 12.01 -7.37 3.05
C ASP A 198 11.79 -6.16 2.09
N ARG A 199 12.55 -5.10 2.38
CA ARG A 199 13.22 -4.09 1.52
C ARG A 199 12.56 -3.35 0.32
N GLY A 200 11.27 -3.43 0.05
CA GLY A 200 10.67 -2.75 -1.13
C GLY A 200 10.50 -1.22 -1.11
N ALA A 201 10.79 -0.50 -0.01
CA ALA A 201 10.33 0.88 0.17
C ALA A 201 11.36 2.01 -0.14
N CYS A 202 12.63 1.68 -0.39
CA CYS A 202 13.66 2.68 -0.74
C CYS A 202 14.10 2.46 -2.19
N GLY A 203 13.36 3.02 -3.16
CA GLY A 203 13.71 2.89 -4.58
C GLY A 203 12.66 3.34 -5.60
N ALA A 204 11.48 3.79 -5.19
CA ALA A 204 10.48 4.33 -6.11
C ALA A 204 10.55 5.86 -6.14
N GLY A 205 11.33 6.39 -7.09
CA GLY A 205 11.27 7.82 -7.41
C GLY A 205 12.50 8.31 -8.16
N VAL A 206 12.59 7.99 -9.46
CA VAL A 206 12.82 8.91 -10.59
C VAL A 206 12.93 8.02 -11.84
N SER A 207 11.85 7.92 -12.61
CA SER A 207 11.93 7.59 -14.04
C SER A 207 12.37 8.86 -14.76
N VAL A 208 13.64 8.93 -15.18
CA VAL A 208 14.09 9.95 -16.14
C VAL A 208 13.44 9.61 -17.48
N PRO A 209 12.64 10.50 -18.10
CA PRO A 209 12.15 10.24 -19.44
C PRO A 209 13.34 10.26 -20.40
N ALA A 210 13.51 9.18 -21.15
CA ALA A 210 14.44 9.09 -22.26
C ALA A 210 13.85 9.88 -23.44
N ASP A 211 13.88 11.21 -23.37
CA ASP A 211 13.49 12.06 -24.49
C ASP A 211 14.26 13.40 -24.48
N PRO A 212 15.21 13.63 -25.41
CA PRO A 212 16.06 14.81 -25.43
C PRO A 212 15.34 16.14 -25.67
N GLU A 213 14.07 16.15 -26.09
CA GLU A 213 13.38 17.40 -26.47
C GLU A 213 12.61 18.09 -25.33
N ARG A 214 12.38 17.44 -24.18
CA ARG A 214 11.62 18.04 -23.06
C ARG A 214 12.44 18.84 -22.04
N ALA A 215 13.77 18.92 -22.19
CA ALA A 215 14.63 19.67 -21.27
C ALA A 215 14.61 21.20 -21.46
N ALA A 216 13.99 21.72 -22.53
CA ALA A 216 14.08 23.14 -22.90
C ALA A 216 12.96 24.05 -22.34
N LEU A 217 11.97 23.52 -21.61
CA LEU A 217 10.75 24.29 -21.26
C LEU A 217 10.58 24.63 -19.76
N HIS A 218 11.57 24.37 -18.91
CA HIS A 218 11.48 24.67 -17.46
C HIS A 218 12.50 25.69 -16.94
N LEU A 219 12.94 26.62 -17.79
CA LEU A 219 13.64 27.83 -17.37
C LEU A 219 12.94 29.05 -17.96
N GLY A 220 12.08 29.69 -17.17
CA GLY A 220 11.44 30.94 -17.56
C GLY A 220 10.42 31.48 -16.56
N GLY A 221 10.86 32.44 -15.74
CA GLY A 221 10.04 33.58 -15.33
C GLY A 221 9.15 33.43 -14.10
N GLY A 222 9.57 34.04 -12.98
CA GLY A 222 8.65 34.46 -11.93
C GLY A 222 8.02 35.82 -12.23
N GLN A 223 6.84 36.09 -11.67
CA GLN A 223 6.43 37.38 -11.11
C GLN A 223 5.12 37.26 -10.32
N SER A 224 5.00 38.15 -9.36
CA SER A 224 4.08 38.25 -8.23
C SER A 224 2.77 38.99 -8.51
N ALA A 225 1.86 38.93 -7.50
CA ALA A 225 0.60 39.68 -7.30
C ALA A 225 -0.64 39.04 -7.96
N GLY A 226 -1.82 38.96 -7.37
CA GLY A 226 -2.39 39.46 -6.12
C GLY A 226 -3.93 39.46 -6.26
N VAL A 227 -4.64 39.36 -5.13
CA VAL A 227 -6.02 39.88 -4.91
C VAL A 227 -7.25 39.01 -5.33
N SER A 228 -7.96 38.59 -4.27
CA SER A 228 -9.41 38.45 -4.00
C SER A 228 -10.46 38.04 -5.05
N GLY A 229 -11.34 37.11 -4.64
CA GLY A 229 -12.76 37.42 -4.34
C GLY A 229 -13.82 37.19 -5.43
N GLY A 230 -14.91 36.52 -5.04
CA GLY A 230 -16.26 36.58 -5.66
C GLY A 230 -16.50 35.54 -6.77
N ASP A 231 -17.27 34.47 -6.55
CA ASP A 231 -18.74 34.36 -6.50
C ASP A 231 -19.48 34.65 -7.82
N TRP A 232 -20.09 33.57 -8.33
CA TRP A 232 -21.43 33.43 -8.93
C TRP A 232 -21.86 34.24 -10.18
N LEU A 233 -22.45 33.43 -11.09
CA LEU A 233 -23.54 33.70 -12.03
C LEU A 233 -23.22 34.26 -13.43
N ASP A 234 -23.60 33.41 -14.39
CA ASP A 234 -24.53 33.66 -15.50
C ASP A 234 -24.06 33.93 -16.93
N HIS A 235 -24.63 33.06 -17.78
CA HIS A 235 -25.14 33.27 -19.14
C HIS A 235 -24.12 33.63 -20.24
N ALA A 236 -24.21 33.18 -21.49
CA ALA A 236 -25.26 32.65 -22.38
C ALA A 236 -24.48 32.34 -23.72
N ASP A 237 -24.95 31.75 -24.81
CA ASP A 237 -26.13 31.01 -25.26
C ASP A 237 -25.84 30.59 -26.72
N HIS A 238 -26.74 29.75 -27.26
CA HIS A 238 -27.10 29.57 -28.69
C HIS A 238 -26.21 28.68 -29.59
N ALA A 239 -26.76 27.88 -30.52
CA ALA A 239 -28.12 27.44 -30.90
C ALA A 239 -27.95 26.30 -31.93
N LEU A 240 -28.83 25.29 -32.02
CA LEU A 240 -29.96 25.12 -32.97
C LEU A 240 -30.40 23.63 -32.80
N GLY A 241 -31.65 23.16 -32.80
CA GLY A 241 -32.98 23.67 -33.11
C GLY A 241 -33.79 22.55 -33.82
N ARG A 242 -35.09 22.39 -33.43
CA ARG A 242 -36.21 21.53 -33.94
C ARG A 242 -36.56 20.31 -33.07
N GLU A 243 -37.82 19.98 -32.77
CA GLU A 243 -39.13 20.65 -32.75
C GLU A 243 -40.08 19.65 -32.04
N ALA A 244 -41.01 20.13 -31.22
CA ALA A 244 -41.93 19.30 -30.44
C ALA A 244 -43.18 18.93 -31.27
N GLY A 245 -43.71 17.72 -31.05
CA GLY A 245 -45.03 17.29 -31.52
C GLY A 245 -45.67 16.39 -30.46
N ALA A 246 -46.81 16.82 -29.93
CA ALA A 246 -47.65 16.06 -28.99
C ALA A 246 -48.72 15.27 -29.75
N CYS A 247 -49.00 14.04 -29.31
CA CYS A 247 -50.21 13.29 -29.66
C CYS A 247 -50.72 12.54 -28.43
N ASP A 248 -51.99 12.79 -28.08
CA ASP A 248 -52.81 12.03 -27.13
C ASP A 248 -53.30 10.70 -27.76
N GLY A 249 -53.38 9.63 -26.96
CA GLY A 249 -54.11 8.39 -27.28
C GLY A 249 -53.52 7.11 -26.67
N PRO A 250 -54.31 6.20 -26.06
CA PRO A 250 -53.83 5.05 -25.27
C PRO A 250 -53.57 3.81 -26.14
N GLU A 251 -52.84 2.84 -25.57
CA GLU A 251 -52.52 1.49 -26.09
C GLU A 251 -51.25 1.33 -26.94
N ALA A 252 -50.12 1.16 -26.27
CA ALA A 252 -49.12 0.15 -26.65
C ALA A 252 -48.33 -0.26 -25.39
N ALA A 253 -48.55 -1.49 -24.94
CA ALA A 253 -47.76 -2.13 -23.91
C ALA A 253 -46.38 -2.50 -24.48
N GLU A 254 -45.29 -1.98 -23.91
CA GLU A 254 -43.97 -2.59 -24.01
C GLU A 254 -43.06 -2.12 -22.86
N ALA A 255 -42.58 -3.11 -22.09
CA ALA A 255 -41.40 -3.11 -21.22
C ALA A 255 -41.15 -1.89 -20.31
N GLY A 256 -41.83 -1.88 -19.16
CA GLY A 256 -41.45 -1.07 -18.01
C GLY A 256 -40.16 -1.57 -17.36
N VAL A 257 -39.03 -0.92 -17.66
CA VAL A 257 -37.89 -0.87 -16.75
C VAL A 257 -38.20 0.26 -15.77
N CYS A 258 -38.91 -0.08 -14.68
CA CYS A 258 -39.27 0.88 -13.66
C CYS A 258 -38.04 1.32 -12.84
N ASP A 259 -37.94 2.64 -12.72
CA ASP A 259 -37.09 3.41 -11.86
C ASP A 259 -36.88 2.86 -10.45
N ILE A 260 -35.63 2.97 -9.99
CA ILE A 260 -35.21 2.70 -8.63
C ILE A 260 -35.69 3.87 -7.75
N HIS A 261 -36.89 3.75 -7.18
CA HIS A 261 -37.41 4.70 -6.20
C HIS A 261 -37.15 4.29 -4.73
N HIS A 262 -36.40 5.18 -4.08
CA HIS A 262 -36.62 5.78 -2.75
C HIS A 262 -36.32 5.09 -1.41
N ALA A 263 -36.26 3.76 -1.26
CA ALA A 263 -36.05 3.20 0.09
C ALA A 263 -34.57 3.24 0.59
N GLY A 264 -33.58 3.21 -0.31
CA GLY A 264 -32.16 3.18 0.06
C GLY A 264 -31.46 4.55 0.14
N ARG A 265 -32.08 5.63 -0.36
CA ARG A 265 -31.46 6.97 -0.40
C ARG A 265 -31.46 7.69 0.94
N ALA A 266 -32.48 7.48 1.77
CA ALA A 266 -32.66 8.23 3.01
C ALA A 266 -31.70 7.79 4.13
N GLU A 267 -31.44 6.49 4.28
CA GLU A 267 -30.43 5.99 5.24
C GLU A 267 -29.00 6.28 4.78
N TYR A 268 -28.77 6.38 3.46
CA TYR A 268 -27.49 6.72 2.87
C TYR A 268 -27.08 8.19 3.10
N ALA A 269 -28.06 9.11 3.09
CA ALA A 269 -27.84 10.52 3.37
C ALA A 269 -27.70 10.84 4.88
N ALA A 270 -28.29 10.01 5.75
CA ALA A 270 -28.30 10.24 7.20
C ALA A 270 -26.97 9.93 7.93
N GLN A 271 -25.98 9.31 7.25
CA GLN A 271 -24.69 8.90 7.84
C GLN A 271 -23.48 9.78 7.46
N GLY A 272 -23.67 10.91 6.78
CA GLY A 272 -22.65 11.97 6.69
C GLY A 272 -21.25 11.60 6.13
N GLY A 273 -21.12 10.64 5.22
CA GLY A 273 -19.83 10.25 4.63
C GLY A 273 -19.94 9.95 3.13
N GLY A 274 -19.06 10.55 2.31
CA GLY A 274 -18.99 10.24 0.88
C GLY A 274 -18.81 8.74 0.63
N MET A 275 -19.48 8.20 -0.40
CA MET A 275 -19.63 6.76 -0.67
C MET A 275 -18.32 5.98 -0.50
N VAL A 276 -18.22 5.13 0.53
CA VAL A 276 -17.02 4.32 0.81
C VAL A 276 -16.85 3.12 -0.13
N GLY A 277 -17.91 2.78 -0.88
CA GLY A 277 -17.91 1.73 -1.92
C GLY A 277 -18.15 0.31 -1.41
N TRP A 278 -18.51 0.15 -0.15
CA TRP A 278 -18.88 -1.12 0.47
C TRP A 278 -19.93 -0.89 1.56
N ARG A 279 -20.66 -1.95 1.94
CA ARG A 279 -21.64 -1.93 3.03
C ARG A 279 -21.56 -3.23 3.82
N ARG A 280 -21.48 -3.10 5.15
CA ARG A 280 -21.71 -4.24 6.06
C ARG A 280 -23.19 -4.39 6.34
N ILE A 281 -23.66 -5.61 6.29
CA ILE A 281 -24.98 -6.02 6.73
C ILE A 281 -24.77 -6.68 8.09
N GLY A 282 -25.44 -6.13 9.09
CA GLY A 282 -25.40 -6.67 10.45
C GLY A 282 -25.99 -8.07 10.52
N PHE A 283 -25.96 -8.65 11.71
CA PHE A 283 -26.50 -9.98 11.92
C PHE A 283 -27.99 -10.06 11.57
N ASP A 284 -28.36 -11.03 10.74
CA ASP A 284 -29.73 -11.39 10.41
C ASP A 284 -29.93 -12.91 10.52
N PRO A 285 -31.00 -13.39 11.19
CA PRO A 285 -31.27 -14.83 11.34
C PRO A 285 -31.44 -15.59 10.02
N ALA A 286 -32.00 -14.97 8.98
CA ALA A 286 -32.16 -15.59 7.67
C ALA A 286 -30.80 -15.80 6.99
N ILE A 287 -29.89 -14.82 7.11
CA ILE A 287 -28.51 -14.95 6.65
C ILE A 287 -27.79 -16.07 7.42
N ALA A 288 -27.98 -16.14 8.74
CA ALA A 288 -27.34 -17.18 9.56
C ALA A 288 -27.84 -18.58 9.19
N THR A 289 -29.15 -18.72 8.98
CA THR A 289 -29.80 -19.96 8.54
C THR A 289 -29.27 -20.43 7.19
N TRP A 290 -29.19 -19.51 6.23
CA TRP A 290 -28.64 -19.80 4.91
C TRP A 290 -27.16 -20.15 4.98
N ALA A 291 -26.35 -19.41 5.73
CA ALA A 291 -24.91 -19.67 5.90
C ALA A 291 -24.64 -21.06 6.51
N ALA A 292 -25.45 -21.49 7.49
CA ALA A 292 -25.36 -22.83 8.06
C ALA A 292 -25.68 -23.94 7.05
N ALA A 293 -26.67 -23.72 6.17
CA ALA A 293 -27.00 -24.65 5.09
C ALA A 293 -25.90 -24.68 4.01
N ALA A 294 -25.42 -23.52 3.60
CA ALA A 294 -24.33 -23.37 2.65
C ALA A 294 -23.04 -24.04 3.16
N ARG A 295 -22.68 -23.89 4.45
CA ARG A 295 -21.51 -24.55 5.05
C ARG A 295 -21.56 -26.08 4.90
N ARG A 296 -22.72 -26.69 5.13
CA ARG A 296 -22.88 -28.16 4.99
C ARG A 296 -22.64 -28.64 3.56
N ALA A 297 -23.00 -27.83 2.57
CA ALA A 297 -22.71 -28.12 1.16
C ALA A 297 -21.26 -27.78 0.78
N ALA A 298 -20.70 -26.72 1.35
CA ALA A 298 -19.38 -26.18 1.01
C ALA A 298 -18.21 -27.05 1.52
N VAL A 299 -18.26 -27.52 2.76
CA VAL A 299 -17.13 -28.24 3.39
C VAL A 299 -16.75 -29.51 2.63
N PRO A 300 -17.68 -30.40 2.23
CA PRO A 300 -17.34 -31.57 1.42
C PRO A 300 -16.78 -31.20 0.05
N ALA A 301 -17.32 -30.15 -0.59
CA ALA A 301 -16.87 -29.70 -1.91
C ALA A 301 -15.43 -29.15 -1.88
N LEU A 302 -15.02 -28.49 -0.79
CA LEU A 302 -13.66 -27.98 -0.62
C LEU A 302 -12.61 -29.07 -0.35
N GLY A 303 -13.02 -30.23 0.19
CA GLY A 303 -12.10 -31.29 0.60
C GLY A 303 -11.33 -31.99 -0.52
N GLY A 304 -11.76 -31.86 -1.78
CA GLY A 304 -11.13 -32.48 -2.95
C GLY A 304 -10.16 -31.59 -3.72
N GLU A 305 -10.01 -30.32 -3.33
CA GLU A 305 -9.40 -29.30 -4.18
C GLU A 305 -7.92 -29.04 -3.87
N VAL A 306 -7.16 -28.69 -4.92
CA VAL A 306 -5.75 -28.33 -4.77
C VAL A 306 -5.62 -26.90 -4.25
N LEU A 307 -5.14 -26.79 -3.02
CA LEU A 307 -4.93 -25.51 -2.36
C LEU A 307 -3.73 -24.76 -2.97
N ARG A 308 -3.93 -23.47 -3.25
CA ARG A 308 -2.88 -22.55 -3.70
C ARG A 308 -2.12 -21.97 -2.51
N CYS A 309 -1.05 -21.21 -2.79
CA CYS A 309 -0.26 -20.51 -1.78
C CYS A 309 0.30 -21.50 -0.75
N GLY A 310 1.10 -22.47 -1.21
CA GLY A 310 1.71 -23.46 -0.33
C GLY A 310 0.71 -24.27 0.50
N GLY A 311 -0.50 -24.50 -0.01
CA GLY A 311 -1.53 -25.27 0.69
C GLY A 311 -2.40 -24.47 1.66
N THR A 312 -2.41 -23.13 1.58
CA THR A 312 -3.10 -22.28 2.57
C THR A 312 -4.35 -21.56 2.05
N TRP A 313 -4.71 -21.72 0.77
CA TRP A 313 -5.84 -21.00 0.18
C TRP A 313 -6.55 -21.75 -0.95
N ALA A 314 -7.85 -22.01 -0.77
CA ALA A 314 -8.78 -22.33 -1.85
C ALA A 314 -9.32 -21.01 -2.44
N VAL A 315 -8.99 -20.74 -3.71
CA VAL A 315 -9.21 -19.44 -4.35
C VAL A 315 -10.51 -19.45 -5.14
N GLY A 316 -11.60 -18.93 -4.56
CA GLY A 316 -12.82 -18.56 -5.28
C GLY A 316 -13.31 -19.61 -6.26
N LEU A 317 -13.52 -20.84 -5.79
CA LEU A 317 -13.90 -21.97 -6.64
C LEU A 317 -15.43 -22.03 -6.76
N ASP A 318 -15.96 -22.11 -7.98
CA ASP A 318 -17.41 -22.16 -8.29
C ASP A 318 -18.03 -23.51 -7.86
N LEU A 319 -17.99 -23.80 -6.56
CA LEU A 319 -18.28 -25.13 -5.99
C LEU A 319 -19.55 -25.18 -5.15
N LEU A 320 -20.10 -24.02 -4.75
CA LEU A 320 -21.33 -24.02 -3.97
C LEU A 320 -22.50 -24.41 -4.88
N ALA A 321 -23.11 -25.56 -4.60
CA ALA A 321 -24.25 -26.08 -5.33
C ALA A 321 -25.57 -25.37 -4.96
N ASN A 322 -25.61 -24.04 -5.09
CA ASN A 322 -26.86 -23.28 -4.98
C ASN A 322 -27.65 -23.32 -6.29
N GLY A 323 -28.97 -23.21 -6.17
CA GLY A 323 -29.86 -22.96 -7.31
C GLY A 323 -29.68 -21.55 -7.89
N PRO A 324 -30.28 -21.28 -9.06
CA PRO A 324 -30.25 -19.95 -9.68
C PRO A 324 -30.97 -18.87 -8.87
N ASP A 325 -31.83 -19.26 -7.94
CA ASP A 325 -32.46 -18.37 -6.95
C ASP A 325 -31.60 -18.14 -5.70
N GLY A 326 -30.42 -18.77 -5.64
CA GLY A 326 -29.50 -18.77 -4.50
C GLY A 326 -29.83 -19.79 -3.41
N ALA A 327 -30.90 -20.59 -3.56
CA ALA A 327 -31.28 -21.56 -2.55
C ALA A 327 -30.22 -22.68 -2.45
N VAL A 328 -29.90 -23.12 -1.24
CA VAL A 328 -28.88 -24.16 -1.02
C VAL A 328 -29.29 -25.08 0.12
N ALA A 329 -29.17 -26.40 -0.09
CA ALA A 329 -29.49 -27.43 0.90
C ALA A 329 -30.85 -27.21 1.62
N GLY A 330 -31.87 -26.78 0.87
CA GLY A 330 -33.23 -26.52 1.37
C GLY A 330 -33.44 -25.16 2.02
N ALA A 331 -32.42 -24.31 2.14
CA ALA A 331 -32.54 -22.94 2.64
C ALA A 331 -32.69 -21.94 1.49
N ALA A 332 -33.73 -21.10 1.56
CA ALA A 332 -33.95 -20.01 0.61
C ALA A 332 -32.90 -18.90 0.78
N PHE A 333 -32.50 -18.26 -0.32
CA PHE A 333 -31.54 -17.17 -0.28
C PHE A 333 -32.14 -15.92 0.40
N PRO A 334 -31.40 -15.25 1.31
CA PRO A 334 -31.94 -14.18 2.15
C PRO A 334 -31.97 -12.81 1.44
N TRP A 335 -32.60 -12.71 0.26
CA TRP A 335 -32.62 -11.51 -0.60
C TRP A 335 -32.99 -10.22 0.13
N GLN A 336 -34.08 -10.26 0.91
CA GLN A 336 -34.56 -9.09 1.66
C GLN A 336 -33.56 -8.65 2.74
N ALA A 337 -32.97 -9.61 3.47
CA ALA A 337 -32.01 -9.31 4.53
C ALA A 337 -30.70 -8.73 3.97
N VAL A 338 -30.26 -9.22 2.80
CA VAL A 338 -29.07 -8.64 2.13
C VAL A 338 -29.38 -7.32 1.40
N GLY A 339 -30.65 -6.92 1.32
CA GLY A 339 -31.06 -5.67 0.69
C GLY A 339 -30.85 -5.63 -0.83
N LEU A 340 -30.93 -6.78 -1.50
CA LEU A 340 -30.75 -6.92 -2.95
C LEU A 340 -32.02 -7.47 -3.60
N GLN A 341 -32.27 -7.05 -4.85
CA GLN A 341 -33.34 -7.61 -5.66
C GLN A 341 -32.94 -9.00 -6.16
N PRO A 342 -33.87 -9.98 -6.20
CA PRO A 342 -33.59 -11.29 -6.75
C PRO A 342 -33.09 -11.22 -8.19
N VAL A 343 -31.93 -11.83 -8.42
CA VAL A 343 -31.34 -12.02 -9.75
C VAL A 343 -30.85 -13.45 -9.87
N PRO A 344 -30.77 -14.02 -11.08
CA PRO A 344 -30.17 -15.33 -11.28
C PRO A 344 -28.72 -15.36 -10.79
N LEU A 345 -28.40 -16.33 -9.92
CA LEU A 345 -27.06 -16.57 -9.39
C LEU A 345 -26.43 -17.79 -10.05
N HIS A 346 -25.15 -17.68 -10.40
CA HIS A 346 -24.31 -18.84 -10.69
C HIS A 346 -23.94 -19.59 -9.39
N PRO A 347 -23.31 -20.77 -9.50
CA PRO A 347 -22.69 -21.42 -8.35
C PRO A 347 -21.81 -20.43 -7.58
N GLY A 348 -22.01 -20.38 -6.26
CA GLY A 348 -21.29 -19.47 -5.38
C GLY A 348 -19.82 -19.84 -5.30
N GLN A 349 -18.96 -18.82 -5.30
CA GLN A 349 -17.53 -19.01 -5.15
C GLN A 349 -17.15 -19.25 -3.71
N LEU A 350 -16.63 -20.44 -3.43
CA LEU A 350 -16.10 -20.77 -2.12
C LEU A 350 -14.65 -20.34 -2.03
N SER A 351 -14.34 -19.56 -1.00
CA SER A 351 -12.97 -19.30 -0.60
C SER A 351 -12.74 -19.77 0.82
N ALA A 352 -11.80 -20.70 0.98
CA ALA A 352 -11.35 -21.21 2.27
C ALA A 352 -9.89 -20.82 2.48
N VAL A 353 -9.60 -20.14 3.58
CA VAL A 353 -8.24 -19.73 3.97
C VAL A 353 -7.84 -20.49 5.22
N TYR A 354 -6.59 -20.97 5.26
CA TYR A 354 -6.07 -21.78 6.35
C TYR A 354 -4.96 -21.05 7.13
N PRO A 355 -4.67 -21.49 8.38
CA PRO A 355 -3.59 -20.94 9.18
C PRO A 355 -2.26 -20.84 8.42
N GLY A 356 -1.58 -19.71 8.59
CA GLY A 356 -0.30 -19.43 7.94
C GLY A 356 -0.41 -18.84 6.52
N TYR A 357 -1.61 -18.54 6.04
CA TYR A 357 -1.78 -17.78 4.79
C TYR A 357 -1.13 -16.38 4.86
N PRO A 358 -0.52 -15.89 3.78
CA PRO A 358 -0.16 -16.62 2.55
C PRO A 358 1.18 -17.34 2.68
N GLN A 359 1.30 -18.56 2.14
CA GLN A 359 2.59 -19.21 1.89
C GLN A 359 3.05 -19.04 0.43
N PRO A 360 4.38 -19.08 0.16
CA PRO A 360 4.90 -19.05 -1.21
C PRO A 360 4.49 -20.31 -1.97
N SER A 361 4.31 -20.18 -3.29
CA SER A 361 4.06 -21.33 -4.18
C SER A 361 5.32 -21.67 -4.99
N PRO A 362 5.54 -22.94 -5.36
CA PRO A 362 6.74 -23.35 -6.12
C PRO A 362 6.94 -22.58 -7.43
N ASP A 363 5.86 -22.30 -8.15
CA ASP A 363 5.88 -21.65 -9.47
C ASP A 363 5.73 -20.12 -9.41
N GLU A 364 5.78 -19.53 -8.20
CA GLU A 364 5.54 -18.11 -8.02
C GLU A 364 6.84 -17.30 -7.92
N THR A 365 6.86 -16.14 -8.57
CA THR A 365 7.96 -15.19 -8.43
C THR A 365 7.93 -14.52 -7.06
N GLU A 366 9.10 -14.22 -6.51
CA GLU A 366 9.24 -13.50 -5.24
C GLU A 366 8.46 -12.16 -5.23
N ALA A 367 8.42 -11.45 -6.36
CA ALA A 367 7.67 -10.21 -6.49
C ALA A 367 6.14 -10.44 -6.37
N ALA A 368 5.61 -11.51 -6.95
CA ALA A 368 4.20 -11.87 -6.84
C ALA A 368 3.83 -12.30 -5.42
N TYR A 369 4.70 -13.09 -4.77
CA TYR A 369 4.52 -13.46 -3.37
C TYR A 369 4.50 -12.23 -2.45
N ARG A 370 5.47 -11.32 -2.60
CA ARG A 370 5.52 -10.06 -1.84
C ARG A 370 4.32 -9.17 -2.09
N PHE A 371 3.83 -9.11 -3.33
CA PHE A 371 2.62 -8.36 -3.63
C PHE A 371 1.44 -8.94 -2.86
N ARG A 372 1.25 -10.26 -2.86
CA ARG A 372 0.20 -10.91 -2.07
C ARG A 372 0.33 -10.60 -0.58
N LEU A 373 1.53 -10.74 -0.03
CA LEU A 373 1.78 -10.52 1.40
C LEU A 373 1.55 -9.06 1.82
N ASN A 374 2.06 -8.10 1.05
CA ASN A 374 2.07 -6.68 1.44
C ASN A 374 0.85 -5.88 0.94
N ARG A 375 0.12 -6.43 -0.03
CA ARG A 375 -1.06 -5.80 -0.64
C ARG A 375 -2.29 -6.70 -0.55
N ASP A 376 -2.31 -7.69 0.35
CA ASP A 376 -3.47 -8.53 0.64
C ASP A 376 -4.06 -9.22 -0.61
N SER A 377 -3.24 -9.64 -1.56
CA SER A 377 -3.71 -10.13 -2.87
C SER A 377 -4.67 -9.16 -3.59
N ALA A 378 -4.52 -7.85 -3.40
CA ALA A 378 -5.46 -6.86 -3.89
C ALA A 378 -5.66 -6.91 -5.40
N HIS A 379 -6.93 -6.96 -5.80
CA HIS A 379 -7.36 -7.06 -7.18
C HIS A 379 -8.67 -6.32 -7.41
N LEU A 380 -9.05 -6.27 -8.69
CA LEU A 380 -10.32 -5.81 -9.20
C LEU A 380 -10.98 -7.01 -9.86
N ASP A 381 -12.18 -7.35 -9.41
CA ASP A 381 -12.95 -8.44 -10.00
C ASP A 381 -13.37 -8.09 -11.43
N GLY A 382 -13.30 -9.08 -12.32
CA GLY A 382 -13.67 -8.91 -13.73
C GLY A 382 -12.54 -8.57 -14.70
N LEU A 383 -11.37 -8.18 -14.18
CA LEU A 383 -10.22 -7.79 -14.97
C LEU A 383 -9.18 -8.94 -15.08
N LEU A 384 -9.24 -9.68 -16.18
CA LEU A 384 -8.37 -10.85 -16.40
C LEU A 384 -7.08 -10.48 -17.15
N ALA A 385 -6.03 -11.27 -16.94
CA ALA A 385 -4.80 -11.19 -17.71
C ALA A 385 -4.92 -12.09 -18.95
N VAL A 386 -4.85 -11.50 -20.14
CA VAL A 386 -5.06 -12.19 -21.42
C VAL A 386 -3.78 -12.19 -22.25
N GLY A 387 -3.47 -13.33 -22.86
CA GLY A 387 -2.32 -13.50 -23.74
C GLY A 387 -0.96 -13.55 -23.03
N PRO A 388 0.13 -13.75 -23.79
CA PRO A 388 1.49 -13.90 -23.25
C PRO A 388 1.99 -12.63 -22.56
N GLU A 389 1.54 -11.45 -23.01
CA GLU A 389 1.87 -10.15 -22.42
C GLU A 389 1.05 -9.83 -21.16
N LYS A 390 0.10 -10.70 -20.77
CA LYS A 390 -0.78 -10.54 -19.60
C LYS A 390 -1.54 -9.21 -19.61
N ARG A 391 -2.06 -8.81 -20.78
CA ARG A 391 -2.86 -7.59 -20.95
C ARG A 391 -4.13 -7.66 -20.11
N ARG A 392 -4.47 -6.57 -19.42
CA ARG A 392 -5.61 -6.50 -18.52
C ARG A 392 -6.87 -6.11 -19.30
N MET A 393 -7.82 -7.03 -19.36
CA MET A 393 -9.04 -6.87 -20.15
C MET A 393 -10.26 -7.24 -19.31
N VAL A 394 -11.38 -6.54 -19.51
CA VAL A 394 -12.62 -6.85 -18.80
C VAL A 394 -13.27 -8.03 -19.48
N LYS A 395 -13.28 -9.19 -18.81
CA LYS A 395 -13.89 -10.42 -19.34
C LYS A 395 -15.07 -10.90 -18.52
N GLU A 396 -15.16 -10.48 -17.25
CA GLU A 396 -16.27 -10.83 -16.37
C GLU A 396 -16.83 -9.53 -15.73
N PRO A 397 -17.67 -8.76 -16.41
CA PRO A 397 -18.18 -7.48 -15.90
C PRO A 397 -19.18 -7.68 -14.75
N HIS A 398 -18.69 -8.01 -13.56
CA HIS A 398 -19.50 -8.30 -12.37
C HIS A 398 -20.34 -7.09 -11.94
N ALA A 399 -21.61 -7.29 -11.61
CA ALA A 399 -22.52 -6.24 -11.21
C ALA A 399 -22.24 -5.75 -9.78
N TRP A 400 -21.90 -6.66 -8.89
CA TRP A 400 -21.52 -6.40 -7.51
C TRP A 400 -20.88 -7.66 -6.94
N ILE A 401 -20.24 -7.55 -5.77
CA ILE A 401 -19.74 -8.72 -5.04
C ILE A 401 -20.41 -8.78 -3.68
N LEU A 402 -20.97 -9.93 -3.32
CA LEU A 402 -21.56 -10.20 -2.02
C LEU A 402 -20.79 -11.32 -1.33
N GLY A 403 -20.18 -11.05 -0.19
CA GLY A 403 -19.49 -12.03 0.65
C GLY A 403 -20.32 -12.45 1.87
N LEU A 404 -20.46 -13.75 2.07
CA LEU A 404 -21.24 -14.38 3.16
C LEU A 404 -20.34 -15.34 3.94
N PRO A 405 -19.92 -14.99 5.17
CA PRO A 405 -19.15 -15.87 6.04
C PRO A 405 -19.97 -17.11 6.42
N LEU A 406 -19.38 -18.30 6.25
CA LEU A 406 -20.09 -19.56 6.47
C LEU A 406 -19.80 -20.19 7.84
N ASN A 407 -18.68 -19.84 8.48
CA ASN A 407 -18.30 -20.33 9.79
C ASN A 407 -17.73 -19.24 10.71
N GLU A 408 -17.79 -19.50 12.01
CA GLU A 408 -17.21 -18.63 13.03
C GLU A 408 -15.69 -18.75 13.03
N CYS A 409 -15.00 -17.61 13.08
CA CYS A 409 -13.54 -17.50 13.07
C CYS A 409 -13.11 -16.27 13.87
N SER A 410 -11.87 -16.27 14.36
CA SER A 410 -11.28 -15.05 14.93
C SER A 410 -11.19 -13.93 13.88
N ALA A 411 -11.24 -12.66 14.33
CA ALA A 411 -11.16 -11.51 13.43
C ALA A 411 -9.88 -11.48 12.58
N GLY A 412 -8.78 -12.06 13.09
CA GLY A 412 -7.51 -12.16 12.40
C GLY A 412 -7.35 -13.35 11.44
N ALA A 413 -8.40 -14.14 11.21
CA ALA A 413 -8.35 -15.34 10.36
C ALA A 413 -8.37 -14.99 8.86
N SER A 414 -7.44 -14.14 8.40
CA SER A 414 -7.37 -13.63 7.02
C SER A 414 -8.66 -12.94 6.54
N PRO A 415 -9.13 -11.86 7.19
CA PRO A 415 -10.36 -11.17 6.81
C PRO A 415 -10.31 -10.60 5.39
N LEU A 416 -11.50 -10.33 4.83
CA LEU A 416 -11.64 -9.54 3.60
C LEU A 416 -11.08 -8.13 3.85
N VAL A 417 -10.36 -7.59 2.87
CA VAL A 417 -9.78 -6.23 2.92
C VAL A 417 -10.35 -5.40 1.80
N VAL A 418 -10.65 -4.13 2.08
CA VAL A 418 -11.10 -3.16 1.07
C VAL A 418 -10.28 -1.87 1.17
N TRP A 419 -10.21 -1.15 0.04
CA TRP A 419 -9.68 0.20 -0.01
C TRP A 419 -10.83 1.19 -0.21
N GLU A 420 -11.16 1.93 0.85
CA GLU A 420 -12.35 2.79 0.88
C GLU A 420 -12.26 3.89 -0.20
N GLY A 421 -13.34 4.04 -0.98
CA GLY A 421 -13.41 5.01 -2.08
C GLY A 421 -12.65 4.61 -3.35
N SER A 422 -11.94 3.46 -3.36
CA SER A 422 -11.11 3.06 -4.52
C SER A 422 -11.91 2.91 -5.82
N HIS A 423 -13.17 2.50 -5.74
CA HIS A 423 -14.08 2.39 -6.88
C HIS A 423 -14.21 3.69 -7.70
N ARG A 424 -14.04 4.87 -7.08
CA ARG A 424 -14.10 6.16 -7.79
C ARG A 424 -12.83 6.43 -8.60
N ILE A 425 -11.67 6.12 -8.02
CA ILE A 425 -10.37 6.25 -8.69
C ILE A 425 -10.31 5.28 -9.88
N ILE A 426 -10.72 4.03 -9.65
CA ILE A 426 -10.81 3.02 -10.71
C ILE A 426 -11.78 3.46 -11.79
N ARG A 427 -13.00 3.89 -11.44
CA ARG A 427 -14.00 4.38 -12.41
C ARG A 427 -13.44 5.51 -13.27
N ALA A 428 -12.89 6.56 -12.66
CA ALA A 428 -12.34 7.70 -13.39
C ALA A 428 -11.21 7.29 -14.35
N ALA A 429 -10.34 6.37 -13.95
CA ALA A 429 -9.28 5.86 -14.81
C ALA A 429 -9.82 5.05 -16.00
N LEU A 430 -10.84 4.22 -15.77
CA LEU A 430 -11.50 3.45 -16.82
C LEU A 430 -12.27 4.36 -17.79
N GLU A 431 -13.07 5.30 -17.28
CA GLU A 431 -13.79 6.28 -18.11
C GLU A 431 -12.82 7.06 -19.01
N LYS A 432 -11.70 7.54 -18.45
CA LYS A 432 -10.66 8.21 -19.23
C LYS A 432 -10.06 7.30 -20.31
N ARG A 433 -9.86 6.01 -20.01
CA ARG A 433 -9.28 5.04 -20.95
C ARG A 433 -10.24 4.65 -22.07
N PHE A 434 -11.54 4.61 -21.77
CA PHE A 434 -12.60 4.32 -22.72
C PHE A 434 -13.10 5.55 -23.49
N ALA A 435 -12.74 6.77 -23.07
CA ALA A 435 -13.09 8.00 -23.77
C ALA A 435 -12.63 7.95 -25.23
N GLY A 436 -13.57 8.15 -26.16
CA GLY A 436 -13.32 8.10 -27.60
C GLY A 436 -13.10 6.70 -28.19
N GLN A 437 -13.22 5.62 -27.40
CA GLN A 437 -13.13 4.25 -27.91
C GLN A 437 -14.48 3.81 -28.51
N ALA A 438 -14.45 3.49 -29.81
CA ALA A 438 -15.56 2.86 -30.52
C ALA A 438 -15.43 1.33 -30.45
N GLY A 439 -16.56 0.61 -30.56
CA GLY A 439 -16.59 -0.85 -30.60
C GLY A 439 -16.67 -1.52 -29.22
N ASP A 440 -16.26 -2.80 -29.18
CA ASP A 440 -16.34 -3.62 -27.98
C ASP A 440 -15.25 -3.28 -26.95
N TRP A 441 -15.68 -2.83 -25.78
CA TRP A 441 -14.81 -2.47 -24.67
C TRP A 441 -14.14 -3.68 -24.00
N SER A 442 -14.62 -4.90 -24.25
CA SER A 442 -14.03 -6.14 -23.72
C SER A 442 -12.65 -6.45 -24.31
N GLU A 443 -12.34 -5.89 -25.47
CA GLU A 443 -11.07 -6.08 -26.18
C GLU A 443 -10.04 -4.94 -25.94
N VAL A 444 -10.38 -3.99 -25.08
CA VAL A 444 -9.51 -2.85 -24.77
C VAL A 444 -8.49 -3.23 -23.70
N ASP A 445 -7.21 -2.96 -23.97
CA ASP A 445 -6.14 -3.12 -22.97
C ASP A 445 -6.18 -1.97 -21.94
N LEU A 446 -6.37 -2.36 -20.69
CA LEU A 446 -6.46 -1.50 -19.51
C LEU A 446 -5.21 -1.57 -18.62
N THR A 447 -4.16 -2.29 -19.02
CA THR A 447 -3.00 -2.60 -18.16
C THR A 447 -2.38 -1.35 -17.54
N GLU A 448 -2.08 -0.34 -18.34
CA GLU A 448 -1.45 0.89 -17.88
C GLU A 448 -2.40 1.70 -16.99
N ALA A 449 -3.63 1.93 -17.45
CA ALA A 449 -4.65 2.69 -16.73
C ALA A 449 -4.96 2.07 -15.36
N TYR A 450 -5.14 0.75 -15.32
CA TYR A 450 -5.38 0.00 -14.09
C TYR A 450 -4.16 0.02 -13.16
N THR A 451 -2.95 -0.14 -13.70
CA THR A 451 -1.72 -0.13 -12.88
C THR A 451 -1.51 1.22 -12.22
N ALA A 452 -1.70 2.32 -12.96
CA ALA A 452 -1.61 3.68 -12.44
C ALA A 452 -2.70 3.95 -11.38
N ALA A 453 -3.95 3.61 -11.67
CA ALA A 453 -5.06 3.82 -10.75
C ALA A 453 -4.91 3.01 -9.46
N ARG A 454 -4.46 1.75 -9.55
CA ARG A 454 -4.21 0.91 -8.38
C ARG A 454 -3.06 1.45 -7.52
N ALA A 455 -2.01 1.99 -8.15
CA ALA A 455 -0.93 2.65 -7.42
C ALA A 455 -1.43 3.89 -6.66
N GLU A 456 -2.34 4.66 -7.25
CA GLU A 456 -3.01 5.79 -6.58
C GLU A 456 -3.88 5.32 -5.41
N VAL A 457 -4.74 4.32 -5.61
CA VAL A 457 -5.57 3.71 -4.55
C VAL A 457 -4.72 3.34 -3.34
N PHE A 458 -3.60 2.68 -3.57
CA PHE A 458 -2.67 2.27 -2.52
C PHE A 458 -1.95 3.41 -1.80
N LYS A 459 -1.95 4.61 -2.38
CA LYS A 459 -1.36 5.82 -1.80
C LYS A 459 -2.38 6.65 -1.04
N THR A 460 -3.64 6.67 -1.49
CA THR A 460 -4.65 7.64 -1.05
C THR A 460 -5.83 7.02 -0.29
N CYS A 461 -6.21 5.78 -0.57
CA CYS A 461 -7.37 5.13 0.04
C CYS A 461 -7.02 4.49 1.38
N LEU A 462 -7.95 4.59 2.33
CA LEU A 462 -7.85 3.90 3.61
C LEU A 462 -8.04 2.39 3.40
N ARG A 463 -7.07 1.59 3.86
CA ARG A 463 -7.17 0.13 3.93
C ARG A 463 -8.02 -0.26 5.15
N ARG A 464 -9.05 -1.08 4.95
CA ARG A 464 -9.98 -1.54 6.00
C ARG A 464 -10.11 -3.06 5.98
N GLU A 465 -9.91 -3.70 7.13
CA GLU A 465 -10.19 -5.13 7.31
C GLU A 465 -11.63 -5.34 7.76
N LEU A 466 -12.29 -6.33 7.17
CA LEU A 466 -13.69 -6.65 7.36
C LEU A 466 -13.82 -8.10 7.86
N PRO A 467 -13.52 -8.38 9.14
CA PRO A 467 -13.81 -9.69 9.73
C PRO A 467 -15.32 -9.88 9.76
N GLY A 468 -15.80 -11.02 9.29
CA GLY A 468 -17.23 -11.34 9.21
C GLY A 468 -17.56 -12.61 9.99
N ARG A 469 -18.81 -12.70 10.45
CA ARG A 469 -19.37 -13.87 11.15
C ARG A 469 -20.60 -14.41 10.43
N PRO A 470 -20.96 -15.69 10.62
CA PRO A 470 -22.23 -16.22 10.13
C PRO A 470 -23.41 -15.37 10.57
N GLY A 471 -24.31 -15.06 9.64
CA GLY A 471 -25.42 -14.13 9.86
C GLY A 471 -25.13 -12.70 9.42
N GLU A 472 -23.88 -12.34 9.13
CA GLU A 472 -23.54 -11.06 8.51
C GLU A 472 -23.29 -11.23 7.01
N ALA A 473 -23.27 -10.12 6.29
CA ALA A 473 -22.83 -10.08 4.90
C ALA A 473 -22.05 -8.80 4.60
N VAL A 474 -21.23 -8.84 3.55
CA VAL A 474 -20.52 -7.66 3.05
C VAL A 474 -20.82 -7.50 1.57
N TRP A 475 -21.33 -6.33 1.22
CA TRP A 475 -21.59 -5.94 -0.16
C TRP A 475 -20.51 -4.98 -0.65
N LEU A 476 -19.91 -5.27 -1.80
CA LEU A 476 -18.86 -4.45 -2.42
C LEU A 476 -19.34 -3.91 -3.76
N HIS A 477 -18.98 -2.66 -4.02
CA HIS A 477 -19.10 -2.07 -5.35
C HIS A 477 -18.19 -2.83 -6.34
N ARG A 478 -18.69 -3.09 -7.56
CA ARG A 478 -17.97 -3.87 -8.60
C ARG A 478 -16.57 -3.37 -8.96
N LEU A 479 -16.36 -2.06 -8.86
CA LEU A 479 -15.06 -1.41 -9.12
C LEU A 479 -14.17 -1.24 -7.87
N LEU A 480 -14.57 -1.76 -6.70
CA LEU A 480 -13.82 -1.61 -5.46
C LEU A 480 -12.60 -2.54 -5.45
N ILE A 481 -11.43 -1.98 -5.16
CA ILE A 481 -10.24 -2.78 -4.90
C ILE A 481 -10.41 -3.48 -3.56
N HIS A 482 -10.24 -4.79 -3.58
CA HIS A 482 -10.39 -5.65 -2.41
C HIS A 482 -9.40 -6.82 -2.46
N GLY A 483 -9.27 -7.53 -1.34
CA GLY A 483 -8.28 -8.57 -1.15
C GLY A 483 -8.52 -9.40 0.11
N VAL A 484 -7.55 -10.23 0.48
CA VAL A 484 -7.57 -11.10 1.66
C VAL A 484 -6.32 -10.84 2.48
N ALA A 485 -6.51 -10.42 3.73
CA ALA A 485 -5.39 -10.13 4.63
C ALA A 485 -4.61 -11.40 4.96
N PRO A 486 -3.32 -11.29 5.31
CA PRO A 486 -2.58 -12.39 5.92
C PRO A 486 -3.23 -12.92 7.20
N TRP A 487 -2.99 -14.20 7.47
CA TRP A 487 -3.42 -14.85 8.70
C TRP A 487 -2.67 -14.27 9.89
N GLN A 488 -3.39 -13.71 10.85
CA GLN A 488 -2.78 -13.15 12.05
C GLN A 488 -2.35 -14.25 13.02
N ALA A 489 -1.23 -14.05 13.70
CA ALA A 489 -0.76 -14.97 14.72
C ALA A 489 -1.81 -15.13 15.84
N GLY A 490 -2.08 -16.37 16.25
CA GLY A 490 -3.09 -16.68 17.27
C GLY A 490 -4.54 -16.61 16.79
N ALA A 491 -4.80 -16.31 15.51
CA ALA A 491 -6.15 -16.38 14.98
C ALA A 491 -6.60 -17.85 14.82
N GLU A 492 -7.83 -18.12 15.25
CA GLU A 492 -8.44 -19.44 15.26
C GLU A 492 -9.52 -19.57 14.19
N ALA A 493 -9.62 -20.77 13.62
CA ALA A 493 -10.72 -21.17 12.75
C ALA A 493 -10.96 -22.69 12.89
N PRO A 494 -12.13 -23.18 12.47
CA PRO A 494 -12.40 -24.61 12.35
C PRO A 494 -11.42 -25.34 11.40
N ALA A 495 -11.48 -26.67 11.40
CA ALA A 495 -10.57 -27.51 10.60
C ALA A 495 -10.68 -27.25 9.09
N GLU A 496 -11.85 -26.85 8.61
CA GLU A 496 -12.08 -26.42 7.22
C GLU A 496 -11.54 -25.01 6.88
N GLY A 497 -10.88 -24.33 7.83
CA GLY A 497 -10.37 -22.96 7.66
C GLY A 497 -11.46 -21.89 7.78
N ARG A 498 -11.15 -20.63 7.45
CA ARG A 498 -12.16 -19.57 7.32
C ARG A 498 -12.82 -19.68 5.95
N VAL A 499 -14.13 -19.96 5.93
CA VAL A 499 -14.88 -20.17 4.70
C VAL A 499 -15.85 -19.02 4.43
N VAL A 500 -15.80 -18.46 3.22
CA VAL A 500 -16.73 -17.44 2.72
C VAL A 500 -17.27 -17.86 1.36
N ALA A 501 -18.58 -17.69 1.17
CA ALA A 501 -19.22 -17.77 -0.14
C ALA A 501 -19.30 -16.37 -0.76
N TYR A 502 -18.95 -16.25 -2.04
CA TYR A 502 -19.08 -15.03 -2.82
C TYR A 502 -20.06 -15.20 -3.98
N PHE A 503 -20.90 -14.19 -4.19
CA PHE A 503 -21.77 -14.07 -5.36
C PHE A 503 -21.44 -12.81 -6.14
N ARG A 504 -21.37 -12.95 -7.47
CA ARG A 504 -20.92 -11.88 -8.36
C ARG A 504 -21.61 -11.94 -9.73
N PRO A 505 -22.93 -11.69 -9.82
CA PRO A 505 -23.66 -11.79 -11.09
C PRO A 505 -23.06 -10.89 -12.17
N LEU A 506 -23.13 -11.30 -13.44
CA LEU A 506 -22.56 -10.55 -14.55
C LEU A 506 -23.54 -9.50 -15.09
N LEU A 507 -23.01 -8.36 -15.52
CA LEU A 507 -23.72 -7.41 -16.37
C LEU A 507 -23.69 -7.84 -17.83
N ALA A 508 -24.63 -7.28 -18.61
CA ALA A 508 -24.72 -7.53 -20.04
C ALA A 508 -23.56 -6.94 -20.85
N SER A 509 -22.92 -5.85 -20.36
CA SER A 509 -21.86 -5.18 -21.10
C SER A 509 -20.78 -4.56 -20.20
N VAL A 510 -19.56 -4.43 -20.75
CA VAL A 510 -18.45 -3.68 -20.11
C VAL A 510 -18.76 -2.19 -20.01
N ARG A 511 -19.60 -1.66 -20.92
CA ARG A 511 -20.06 -0.27 -20.84
C ARG A 511 -20.90 -0.04 -19.59
N ASP A 512 -21.86 -0.93 -19.31
CA ASP A 512 -22.68 -0.86 -18.10
C ASP A 512 -21.84 -1.03 -16.84
N TRP A 513 -20.80 -1.87 -16.90
CA TRP A 513 -19.87 -2.09 -15.80
C TRP A 513 -19.15 -0.83 -15.33
N VAL A 514 -18.85 0.08 -16.26
CA VAL A 514 -18.18 1.36 -15.96
C VAL A 514 -19.16 2.51 -15.73
N SER A 515 -20.32 2.50 -16.39
CA SER A 515 -21.23 3.66 -16.43
C SER A 515 -22.40 3.58 -15.45
N LEU A 516 -22.84 2.38 -15.04
CA LEU A 516 -23.90 2.27 -14.05
C LEU A 516 -23.45 2.80 -12.69
N PRO A 517 -24.35 3.46 -11.93
CA PRO A 517 -24.02 4.05 -10.64
C PRO A 517 -23.47 3.05 -9.62
#